data_AF-A0A8C9FS96-F1
#
_entry.id   AF-A0A8C9FS96-F1
#
_cell.length_a   1.000
_cell.length_b   1.000
_cell.length_c   1.000
_cell.angle_alpha   90.00
_cell.angle_beta   90.00
_cell.angle_gamma   90.00
#
_symmetry.space_group_name_H-M   'P 1'
#
loop_
_entity.id
_entity.type
_entity.pdbx_description
1 polymer ?
#
loop_
_entity_poly.entity_id
_entity_poly.type
_entity_poly.pdbx_seq_one_letter_code
_entity_poly.pdbx_strand_id
1 'polypeptide(L)'
;MRELRSSSFWRAILAEFLGSLLYTLLGLGDWEQRQEEDTLLIERILLLVRNVLHVPPDPAEEQGVDGDASVHDRVLWALHISGMDDLLKFLASAPAEQQWALHVLEIISLMFRDQSPEQLAALGQGRAGVECGEDTRELQSLRQREQAEQRARVLQRPSRHSRFRGSYVIQGLKAIGEHDVVFHKGLHNLQSYSHDLGKETHRVPRRRWAPPEPGPPRRSARNVRLFLSSFCQDFLESCYNRLMLLVKDQLLREKAQQHDETYYLWATAFFMAFNRGRGFRAELVSETVGVRAFHFIEQHLTNYYEMALMDKKEAATWARRMHLALKAYQELLRTVQEMDRSPEPAVRDSSQVIKSESSLSASICPSPCPSTHTSICLSVCLSVHTDPTPPHPHPRPHLLSDGVPGAAPRALPEVR
;
A
#
# COMPACT_ATOMS: atom_id res chain seq x y z
N MET A 1 -23.24 4.49 -14.19
CA MET A 1 -22.00 4.89 -13.48
C MET A 1 -20.73 4.28 -14.06
N ARG A 2 -20.65 2.95 -14.30
CA ARG A 2 -19.46 2.34 -14.92
C ARG A 2 -19.21 2.82 -16.36
N GLU A 3 -20.24 2.82 -17.20
CA GLU A 3 -20.17 3.34 -18.57
C GLU A 3 -19.85 4.84 -18.64
N LEU A 4 -20.32 5.60 -17.64
CA LEU A 4 -19.94 7.01 -17.49
C LEU A 4 -18.42 7.08 -17.28
N ARG A 5 -17.89 6.36 -16.30
CA ARG A 5 -16.45 6.39 -15.97
C ARG A 5 -15.54 5.94 -17.11
N SER A 6 -15.94 4.96 -17.93
CA SER A 6 -15.11 4.44 -19.05
C SER A 6 -15.22 5.26 -20.34
N SER A 7 -16.31 6.02 -20.53
CA SER A 7 -16.56 6.78 -21.75
C SER A 7 -15.64 8.00 -21.88
N SER A 8 -15.23 8.31 -23.12
CA SER A 8 -14.60 9.58 -23.52
C SER A 8 -15.42 10.81 -23.12
N PHE A 9 -16.70 10.63 -22.81
CA PHE A 9 -17.62 11.63 -22.30
C PHE A 9 -17.16 12.31 -20.99
N TRP A 10 -16.57 11.57 -20.05
CA TRP A 10 -16.02 12.18 -18.82
C TRP A 10 -14.79 13.05 -19.07
N ARG A 11 -14.02 12.77 -20.14
CA ARG A 11 -12.70 13.38 -20.37
C ARG A 11 -12.75 14.82 -20.90
N ALA A 12 -13.82 15.23 -21.58
CA ALA A 12 -13.87 16.52 -22.25
C ALA A 12 -15.00 17.42 -21.72
N ILE A 13 -16.23 16.92 -21.66
CA ILE A 13 -17.38 17.81 -21.48
C ILE A 13 -17.81 17.85 -20.02
N LEU A 14 -17.88 16.71 -19.34
CA LEU A 14 -18.49 16.65 -18.02
C LEU A 14 -17.59 17.24 -16.93
N ALA A 15 -16.29 16.92 -16.90
CA ALA A 15 -15.38 17.49 -15.90
C ALA A 15 -15.24 19.01 -16.06
N GLU A 16 -15.11 19.50 -17.30
CA GLU A 16 -15.04 20.93 -17.61
C GLU A 16 -16.34 21.66 -17.27
N PHE A 17 -17.49 21.09 -17.65
CA PHE A 17 -18.80 21.65 -17.29
C PHE A 17 -19.03 21.68 -15.78
N LEU A 18 -18.74 20.58 -15.07
CA LEU A 18 -18.91 20.53 -13.61
C LEU A 18 -17.94 21.49 -12.90
N GLY A 19 -16.70 21.61 -13.37
CA GLY A 19 -15.72 22.56 -12.85
C GLY A 19 -16.17 24.01 -13.06
N SER A 20 -16.59 24.35 -14.28
CA SER A 20 -17.11 25.69 -14.60
C SER A 20 -18.38 26.04 -13.83
N LEU A 21 -19.31 25.09 -13.71
CA LEU A 21 -20.53 25.26 -12.94
C LEU A 21 -20.21 25.46 -11.46
N LEU A 22 -19.35 24.62 -10.88
CA LEU A 22 -18.93 24.75 -9.48
C LEU A 22 -18.22 26.08 -9.23
N TYR A 23 -17.31 26.49 -10.11
CA TYR A 23 -16.66 27.80 -10.03
C TYR A 23 -17.67 28.95 -10.04
N THR A 24 -18.66 28.88 -10.93
CA THR A 24 -19.72 29.89 -11.01
C THR A 24 -20.52 29.95 -9.72
N LEU A 25 -20.95 28.79 -9.20
CA LEU A 25 -21.72 28.71 -7.95
C LEU A 25 -20.92 29.21 -6.75
N LEU A 26 -19.62 28.90 -6.69
CA LEU A 26 -18.74 29.40 -5.63
C LEU A 26 -18.48 30.91 -5.76
N GLY A 27 -18.55 31.45 -6.98
CA GLY A 27 -18.44 32.89 -7.27
C GLY A 27 -19.73 33.69 -7.08
N LEU A 28 -20.87 33.06 -6.76
CA LEU A 28 -22.13 33.73 -6.46
C LEU A 28 -22.07 34.38 -5.06
N GLY A 29 -21.30 35.46 -4.92
CA GLY A 29 -21.26 36.31 -3.74
C GLY A 29 -20.84 35.60 -2.44
N ASP A 30 -21.19 36.22 -1.30
CA ASP A 30 -20.95 35.63 0.01
C ASP A 30 -21.80 34.36 0.20
N TRP A 31 -21.30 33.39 0.97
CA TRP A 31 -21.98 32.13 1.26
C TRP A 31 -23.41 32.31 1.81
N GLU A 32 -23.70 33.44 2.48
CA GLU A 32 -25.02 33.79 3.02
C GLU A 32 -26.06 34.15 1.94
N GLN A 33 -25.60 34.55 0.75
CA GLN A 33 -26.48 35.01 -0.33
C GLN A 33 -26.90 33.89 -1.27
N ARG A 34 -26.24 32.72 -1.18
CA ARG A 34 -26.54 31.56 -2.02
C ARG A 34 -27.89 30.97 -1.66
N GLN A 35 -28.67 30.62 -2.67
CA GLN A 35 -29.96 29.98 -2.44
C GLN A 35 -29.75 28.53 -1.99
N GLU A 36 -30.78 27.95 -1.37
CA GLU A 36 -30.78 26.53 -0.99
C GLU A 36 -30.56 25.64 -2.23
N GLU A 37 -31.13 26.02 -3.37
CA GLU A 37 -30.96 25.33 -4.65
C GLU A 37 -29.49 25.30 -5.11
N ASP A 38 -28.77 26.42 -4.97
CA ASP A 38 -27.35 26.52 -5.32
C ASP A 38 -26.50 25.63 -4.40
N THR A 39 -26.83 25.63 -3.10
CA THR A 39 -26.16 24.82 -2.08
C THR A 39 -26.35 23.33 -2.37
N LEU A 40 -27.59 22.91 -2.68
CA LEU A 40 -27.90 21.54 -3.08
C LEU A 40 -27.22 21.14 -4.39
N LEU A 41 -27.06 22.09 -5.31
CA LEU A 41 -26.37 21.82 -6.57
C LEU A 41 -24.88 21.59 -6.36
N ILE A 42 -24.22 22.37 -5.49
CA ILE A 42 -22.82 22.15 -5.08
C ILE A 42 -22.66 20.75 -4.47
N GLU A 43 -23.52 20.38 -3.53
CA GLU A 43 -23.49 19.06 -2.89
C GLU A 43 -23.60 17.92 -3.92
N ARG A 44 -24.54 18.03 -4.86
CA ARG A 44 -24.75 17.04 -5.92
C ARG A 44 -23.55 16.92 -6.84
N ILE A 45 -22.88 18.02 -7.17
CA ILE A 45 -21.65 18.01 -7.97
C ILE A 45 -20.56 17.25 -7.23
N LEU A 46 -20.32 17.55 -5.95
CA LEU A 46 -19.31 16.88 -5.14
C LEU A 46 -19.60 15.38 -4.98
N LEU A 47 -20.85 15.01 -4.70
CA LEU A 47 -21.29 13.61 -4.63
C LEU A 47 -21.10 12.88 -5.95
N LEU A 48 -21.37 13.53 -7.09
CA LEU A 48 -21.15 12.94 -8.40
C LEU A 48 -19.66 12.65 -8.64
N VAL A 49 -18.78 13.62 -8.38
CA VAL A 49 -17.33 13.45 -8.49
C VAL A 49 -16.84 12.32 -7.58
N ARG A 50 -17.29 12.31 -6.31
CA ARG A 50 -16.97 11.25 -5.35
C ARG A 50 -17.39 9.87 -5.85
N ASN A 51 -18.63 9.74 -6.34
CA ASN A 51 -19.16 8.47 -6.83
C ASN A 51 -18.39 7.95 -8.05
N VAL A 52 -17.93 8.83 -8.93
CA VAL A 52 -17.16 8.46 -10.12
C VAL A 52 -15.77 7.97 -9.76
N LEU A 53 -15.11 8.64 -8.81
CA LEU A 53 -13.82 8.19 -8.28
C LEU A 53 -13.95 6.88 -7.50
N HIS A 54 -15.06 6.68 -6.78
CA HIS A 54 -15.30 5.51 -5.94
C HIS A 54 -15.47 4.19 -6.73
N VAL A 55 -15.89 4.24 -7.99
CA VAL A 55 -16.10 3.01 -8.78
C VAL A 55 -14.81 2.16 -8.77
N PRO A 56 -14.89 0.86 -8.43
CA PRO A 56 -13.72 -0.01 -8.42
C PRO A 56 -13.21 -0.27 -9.85
N PRO A 57 -11.91 -0.53 -10.04
CA PRO A 57 -11.37 -0.99 -11.33
C PRO A 57 -11.93 -2.38 -11.67
N ASP A 58 -12.22 -2.62 -12.96
CA ASP A 58 -12.60 -3.95 -13.44
C ASP A 58 -11.35 -4.67 -14.01
N PRO A 59 -10.88 -5.76 -13.38
CA PRO A 59 -9.68 -6.45 -13.82
C PRO A 59 -9.80 -7.09 -15.21
N ALA A 60 -11.02 -7.27 -15.74
CA ALA A 60 -11.23 -7.79 -17.10
C ALA A 60 -11.09 -6.69 -18.17
N GLU A 61 -11.53 -5.46 -17.86
CA GLU A 61 -11.41 -4.31 -18.78
C GLU A 61 -10.00 -3.68 -18.77
N GLU A 62 -9.26 -3.83 -17.66
CA GLU A 62 -7.90 -3.29 -17.49
C GLU A 62 -6.79 -4.26 -17.97
N GLN A 63 -7.13 -5.42 -18.53
CA GLN A 63 -6.19 -6.41 -19.11
C GLN A 63 -5.77 -6.11 -20.57
N GLY A 64 -6.18 -4.96 -21.12
CA GLY A 64 -5.75 -4.52 -22.44
C GLY A 64 -4.22 -4.53 -22.56
N VAL A 65 -3.72 -5.08 -23.67
CA VAL A 65 -2.28 -5.12 -24.01
C VAL A 65 -1.72 -3.71 -24.21
N ASP A 66 -2.59 -2.71 -24.35
CA ASP A 66 -2.25 -1.30 -24.43
C ASP A 66 -2.13 -0.72 -23.01
N GLY A 67 -0.89 -0.45 -22.59
CA GLY A 67 -0.53 0.18 -21.32
C GLY A 67 -1.01 1.64 -21.16
N ASP A 68 -2.10 2.02 -21.80
CA ASP A 68 -2.69 3.36 -21.78
C ASP A 68 -3.49 3.55 -20.49
N ALA A 69 -2.93 4.33 -19.55
CA ALA A 69 -3.55 4.97 -18.37
C ALA A 69 -4.87 4.37 -17.86
N SER A 70 -4.95 3.96 -16.59
CA SER A 70 -6.16 3.33 -16.06
C SER A 70 -7.34 4.26 -16.19
N VAL A 71 -8.53 3.70 -16.14
CA VAL A 71 -9.75 4.50 -16.06
C VAL A 71 -9.66 5.51 -14.91
N HIS A 72 -9.04 5.14 -13.78
CA HIS A 72 -8.78 6.07 -12.68
C HIS A 72 -7.81 7.20 -13.07
N ASP A 73 -6.64 6.87 -13.65
CA ASP A 73 -5.64 7.84 -14.11
C ASP A 73 -6.24 8.86 -15.11
N ARG A 74 -7.14 8.39 -15.99
CA ARG A 74 -7.84 9.25 -16.96
C ARG A 74 -8.78 10.24 -16.29
N VAL A 75 -9.50 9.81 -15.25
CA VAL A 75 -10.38 10.69 -14.46
C VAL A 75 -9.56 11.72 -13.69
N LEU A 76 -8.45 11.30 -13.07
CA LEU A 76 -7.54 12.22 -12.37
C LEU A 76 -6.99 13.30 -13.32
N TRP A 77 -6.58 12.89 -14.52
CA TRP A 77 -6.11 13.84 -15.52
C TRP A 77 -7.21 14.81 -15.98
N ALA A 78 -8.46 14.32 -16.14
CA ALA A 78 -9.58 15.19 -16.50
C ALA A 78 -9.90 16.22 -15.40
N LEU A 79 -9.86 15.82 -14.13
CA LEU A 79 -10.06 16.73 -12.99
C LEU A 79 -8.99 17.83 -12.95
N HIS A 80 -7.74 17.49 -13.25
CA HIS A 80 -6.64 18.46 -13.30
C HIS A 80 -6.81 19.44 -14.46
N ILE A 81 -7.10 18.95 -15.68
CA ILE A 81 -7.26 19.82 -16.86
C ILE A 81 -8.48 20.75 -16.71
N SER A 82 -9.55 20.31 -16.02
CA SER A 82 -10.72 21.15 -15.76
C SER A 82 -10.52 22.17 -14.62
N GLY A 83 -9.38 22.17 -13.93
CA GLY A 83 -9.14 23.01 -12.74
C GLY A 83 -9.98 22.63 -11.51
N MET A 84 -10.56 21.42 -11.49
CA MET A 84 -11.39 20.96 -10.38
C MET A 84 -10.56 20.71 -9.12
N ASP A 85 -9.31 20.30 -9.30
CA ASP A 85 -8.32 20.16 -8.25
C ASP A 85 -8.05 21.49 -7.51
N ASP A 86 -7.98 22.61 -8.21
CA ASP A 86 -7.86 23.93 -7.59
C ASP A 86 -9.12 24.33 -6.82
N LEU A 87 -10.31 24.01 -7.34
CA LEU A 87 -11.57 24.22 -6.62
C LEU A 87 -11.65 23.38 -5.34
N LEU A 88 -11.18 22.13 -5.37
CA LEU A 88 -11.12 21.26 -4.19
C LEU A 88 -10.15 21.82 -3.13
N LYS A 89 -9.00 22.38 -3.54
CA LYS A 89 -8.06 23.07 -2.62
C LYS A 89 -8.70 24.32 -2.02
N PHE A 90 -9.45 25.09 -2.82
CA PHE A 90 -10.21 26.24 -2.33
C PHE A 90 -11.25 25.82 -1.28
N LEU A 91 -12.10 24.83 -1.59
CA LEU A 91 -13.09 24.30 -0.66
C LEU A 91 -12.47 23.77 0.64
N ALA A 92 -11.28 23.16 0.56
CA ALA A 92 -10.57 22.63 1.73
C ALA A 92 -9.98 23.73 2.64
N SER A 93 -9.70 24.92 2.10
CA SER A 93 -9.04 26.02 2.83
C SER A 93 -9.99 27.14 3.25
N ALA A 94 -11.08 27.37 2.49
CA ALA A 94 -12.01 28.45 2.72
C ALA A 94 -12.89 28.20 3.98
N PRO A 95 -12.89 29.11 4.98
CA PRO A 95 -13.69 28.94 6.19
C PRO A 95 -15.20 28.98 5.92
N ALA A 96 -15.63 29.73 4.89
CA ALA A 96 -17.02 29.83 4.47
C ALA A 96 -17.59 28.51 3.93
N GLU A 97 -16.73 27.59 3.44
CA GLU A 97 -17.13 26.37 2.75
C GLU A 97 -17.00 25.11 3.62
N GLN A 98 -16.87 25.28 4.94
CA GLN A 98 -16.61 24.19 5.89
C GLN A 98 -17.65 23.05 5.88
N GLN A 99 -18.88 23.33 5.43
CA GLN A 99 -19.94 22.33 5.30
C GLN A 99 -19.59 21.21 4.30
N TRP A 100 -18.68 21.48 3.37
CA TRP A 100 -18.25 20.51 2.36
C TRP A 100 -17.02 19.68 2.76
N ALA A 101 -16.48 19.89 3.97
CA ALA A 101 -15.21 19.30 4.41
C ALA A 101 -15.15 17.77 4.28
N LEU A 102 -16.20 17.04 4.70
CA LEU A 102 -16.27 15.58 4.55
C LEU A 102 -16.23 15.16 3.08
N HIS A 103 -17.06 15.76 2.23
CA HIS A 103 -17.11 15.48 0.80
C HIS A 103 -15.75 15.71 0.12
N VAL A 104 -15.09 16.82 0.44
CA VAL A 104 -13.77 17.15 -0.10
C VAL A 104 -12.72 16.14 0.35
N LEU A 105 -12.73 15.73 1.62
CA LEU A 105 -11.81 14.70 2.12
C LEU A 105 -12.04 13.34 1.46
N GLU A 106 -13.28 12.93 1.23
CA GLU A 106 -13.62 11.71 0.49
C GLU A 106 -13.06 11.75 -0.93
N ILE A 107 -13.31 12.84 -1.66
CA ILE A 107 -12.84 13.02 -3.05
C ILE A 107 -11.32 12.96 -3.09
N ILE A 108 -10.63 13.72 -2.24
CA ILE A 108 -9.17 13.73 -2.17
C ILE A 108 -8.65 12.33 -1.82
N SER A 109 -9.21 11.65 -0.82
CA SER A 109 -8.77 10.30 -0.46
C SER A 109 -8.92 9.31 -1.62
N LEU A 110 -10.02 9.43 -2.37
CA LEU A 110 -10.24 8.61 -3.56
C LEU A 110 -9.31 8.97 -4.72
N MET A 111 -8.87 10.23 -4.86
CA MET A 111 -7.88 10.61 -5.86
C MET A 111 -6.54 9.91 -5.67
N PHE A 112 -6.21 9.57 -4.42
CA PHE A 112 -4.91 8.99 -4.04
C PHE A 112 -4.98 7.51 -3.68
N ARG A 113 -6.14 6.84 -3.81
CA ARG A 113 -6.35 5.45 -3.36
C ARG A 113 -5.37 4.42 -3.95
N ASP A 114 -4.94 4.65 -5.18
CA ASP A 114 -4.06 3.75 -5.94
C ASP A 114 -2.59 4.23 -5.93
N GLN A 115 -2.26 5.22 -5.08
CA GLN A 115 -0.92 5.79 -4.97
C GLN A 115 -0.21 5.30 -3.71
N SER A 116 1.13 5.29 -3.75
CA SER A 116 1.94 5.16 -2.54
C SER A 116 2.58 6.50 -2.19
N PRO A 117 2.47 6.95 -0.92
CA PRO A 117 2.91 8.28 -0.52
C PRO A 117 4.44 8.42 -0.64
N GLU A 118 5.21 7.37 -0.35
CA GLU A 118 6.67 7.39 -0.46
C GLU A 118 7.15 7.53 -1.91
N GLN A 119 6.51 6.84 -2.87
CA GLN A 119 6.87 6.97 -4.29
C GLN A 119 6.50 8.36 -4.82
N LEU A 120 5.36 8.92 -4.41
CA LEU A 120 5.00 10.30 -4.79
C LEU A 120 5.94 11.32 -4.16
N ALA A 121 6.40 11.10 -2.92
CA ALA A 121 7.35 11.99 -2.26
C ALA A 121 8.70 12.02 -3.00
N ALA A 122 9.20 10.87 -3.44
CA ALA A 122 10.46 10.74 -4.18
C ALA A 122 10.46 11.49 -5.52
N LEU A 123 9.33 11.43 -6.26
CA LEU A 123 9.16 12.11 -7.56
C LEU A 123 9.35 13.62 -7.49
N GLY A 124 8.93 14.25 -6.38
CA GLY A 124 8.97 15.69 -6.16
C GLY A 124 10.37 16.30 -6.05
N GLN A 125 11.39 15.48 -5.81
CA GLN A 125 12.75 15.95 -5.51
C GLN A 125 13.61 16.19 -6.77
N GLY A 126 12.98 16.35 -7.95
CA GLY A 126 13.70 16.65 -9.20
C GLY A 126 14.54 15.48 -9.74
N ARG A 127 14.30 14.25 -9.26
CA ARG A 127 15.06 13.03 -9.62
C ARG A 127 14.69 12.42 -10.96
N ALA A 128 14.05 13.18 -11.85
CA ALA A 128 13.56 12.72 -13.15
C ALA A 128 14.56 11.88 -13.98
N GLY A 129 15.83 12.29 -14.02
CA GLY A 129 16.90 11.56 -14.73
C GLY A 129 17.41 10.34 -13.95
N VAL A 130 17.41 10.41 -12.62
CA VAL A 130 17.79 9.31 -11.74
C VAL A 130 16.74 8.20 -11.79
N GLU A 131 15.45 8.56 -11.76
CA GLU A 131 14.33 7.62 -11.90
C GLU A 131 14.34 6.89 -13.24
N CYS A 132 14.60 7.58 -14.36
CA CYS A 132 14.74 6.90 -15.65
C CYS A 132 15.93 5.91 -15.65
N GLY A 133 17.03 6.29 -14.99
CA GLY A 133 18.18 5.40 -14.76
C GLY A 133 17.84 4.22 -13.84
N GLU A 134 17.03 4.43 -12.80
CA GLU A 134 16.58 3.41 -11.87
C GLU A 134 15.57 2.46 -12.53
N ASP A 135 14.59 2.98 -13.27
CA ASP A 135 13.61 2.22 -14.06
C ASP A 135 14.32 1.36 -15.10
N THR A 136 15.32 1.91 -15.82
CA THR A 136 16.10 1.12 -16.78
C THR A 136 16.93 0.04 -16.10
N ARG A 137 17.47 0.29 -14.90
CA ARG A 137 18.16 -0.72 -14.09
C ARG A 137 17.21 -1.78 -13.54
N GLU A 138 16.02 -1.39 -13.06
CA GLU A 138 14.97 -2.28 -12.57
C GLU A 138 14.55 -3.22 -13.72
N LEU A 139 14.25 -2.66 -14.90
CA LEU A 139 13.92 -3.43 -16.11
C LEU A 139 15.06 -4.36 -16.55
N GLN A 140 16.32 -3.93 -16.45
CA GLN A 140 17.47 -4.79 -16.74
C GLN A 140 17.58 -5.94 -15.73
N SER A 141 17.35 -5.69 -14.44
CA SER A 141 17.38 -6.72 -13.39
C SER A 141 16.24 -7.74 -13.56
N LEU A 142 15.04 -7.27 -13.90
CA LEU A 142 13.88 -8.12 -14.19
C LEU A 142 14.12 -8.97 -15.44
N ARG A 143 14.66 -8.36 -16.51
CA ARG A 143 15.06 -9.08 -17.72
C ARG A 143 16.12 -10.13 -17.42
N GLN A 144 17.12 -9.81 -16.60
CA GLN A 144 18.16 -10.77 -16.22
C GLN A 144 17.58 -11.94 -15.41
N ARG A 145 16.66 -11.66 -14.48
CA ARG A 145 15.95 -12.69 -13.72
C ARG A 145 15.10 -13.57 -14.63
N GLU A 146 14.34 -12.98 -15.54
CA GLU A 146 13.54 -13.71 -16.54
C GLU A 146 14.44 -14.58 -17.43
N GLN A 147 15.57 -14.05 -17.91
CA GLN A 147 16.55 -14.81 -18.69
C GLN A 147 17.18 -15.93 -17.87
N ALA A 148 17.48 -15.72 -16.58
CA ALA A 148 18.02 -16.76 -15.70
C ALA A 148 16.99 -17.87 -15.45
N GLU A 149 15.72 -17.50 -15.19
CA GLU A 149 14.62 -18.44 -15.07
C GLU A 149 14.38 -19.20 -16.37
N GLN A 150 14.43 -18.52 -17.52
CA GLN A 150 14.31 -19.16 -18.83
C GLN A 150 15.46 -20.14 -19.08
N ARG A 151 16.71 -19.77 -18.77
CA ARG A 151 17.88 -20.66 -18.86
C ARG A 151 17.75 -21.85 -17.91
N ALA A 152 17.32 -21.65 -16.67
CA ALA A 152 17.07 -22.72 -15.71
C ALA A 152 15.96 -23.68 -16.21
N ARG A 153 14.87 -23.13 -16.77
CA ARG A 153 13.81 -23.93 -17.41
C ARG A 153 14.32 -24.71 -18.61
N VAL A 154 15.22 -24.16 -19.41
CA VAL A 154 15.86 -24.86 -20.54
C VAL A 154 16.77 -25.99 -20.04
N LEU A 155 17.54 -25.77 -18.97
CA LEU A 155 18.38 -26.82 -18.36
C LEU A 155 17.55 -27.96 -17.75
N GLN A 156 16.36 -27.64 -17.21
CA GLN A 156 15.41 -28.64 -16.70
C GLN A 156 14.59 -29.32 -17.81
N ARG A 157 14.65 -28.84 -19.06
CA ARG A 157 13.96 -29.50 -20.17
C ARG A 157 14.78 -30.70 -20.62
N PRO A 158 14.16 -31.88 -20.79
CA PRO A 158 14.85 -33.01 -21.38
C PRO A 158 15.28 -32.65 -22.81
N SER A 159 16.52 -32.97 -23.16
CA SER A 159 17.06 -32.82 -24.53
C SER A 159 16.26 -33.61 -25.58
N ARG A 160 15.46 -34.59 -25.14
CA ARG A 160 14.66 -35.48 -25.99
C ARG A 160 13.17 -35.32 -25.71
N HIS A 161 12.35 -35.72 -26.67
CA HIS A 161 10.89 -35.64 -26.60
C HIS A 161 10.32 -36.42 -25.39
N SER A 162 9.14 -36.03 -24.92
CA SER A 162 8.48 -36.57 -23.71
C SER A 162 8.18 -38.08 -23.71
N ARG A 163 8.18 -38.71 -24.90
CA ARG A 163 8.00 -40.16 -25.07
C ARG A 163 9.32 -40.95 -24.93
N PHE A 164 10.47 -40.29 -24.99
CA PHE A 164 11.78 -40.89 -24.69
C PHE A 164 11.96 -40.94 -23.17
N ARG A 165 11.34 -41.95 -22.55
CA ARG A 165 11.38 -42.16 -21.10
C ARG A 165 12.42 -43.23 -20.76
N GLY A 166 13.40 -42.85 -19.94
CA GLY A 166 14.25 -43.81 -19.24
C GLY A 166 13.61 -44.20 -17.91
N SER A 167 13.84 -45.44 -17.47
CA SER A 167 13.44 -45.91 -16.14
C SER A 167 14.69 -46.16 -15.32
N TYR A 168 14.77 -45.55 -14.16
CA TYR A 168 15.91 -45.64 -13.23
C TYR A 168 15.43 -46.23 -11.91
N VAL A 169 16.29 -46.95 -11.20
CA VAL A 169 16.03 -47.43 -9.83
C VAL A 169 16.90 -46.61 -8.88
N ILE A 170 16.28 -45.96 -7.90
CA ILE A 170 16.98 -45.16 -6.88
C ILE A 170 17.31 -46.10 -5.71
N GLN A 171 18.55 -46.56 -5.66
CA GLN A 171 19.00 -47.46 -4.60
C GLN A 171 18.98 -46.78 -3.22
N GLY A 172 18.43 -47.46 -2.21
CA GLY A 172 18.41 -46.97 -0.83
C GLY A 172 17.25 -46.03 -0.49
N LEU A 173 16.39 -45.71 -1.46
CA LEU A 173 15.16 -44.97 -1.24
C LEU A 173 13.98 -45.92 -1.45
N LYS A 174 13.38 -46.37 -0.34
CA LYS A 174 12.29 -47.34 -0.36
C LYS A 174 11.00 -46.72 -0.90
N ALA A 175 10.34 -47.44 -1.80
CA ALA A 175 9.00 -47.14 -2.27
C ALA A 175 7.96 -47.49 -1.19
N ILE A 176 6.67 -47.49 -1.56
CA ILE A 176 5.61 -48.03 -0.71
C ILE A 176 5.81 -49.55 -0.60
N GLY A 177 6.66 -50.01 0.33
CA GLY A 177 7.08 -51.40 0.51
C GLY A 177 8.57 -51.57 0.80
N GLU A 178 9.12 -52.75 0.51
CA GLU A 178 10.56 -53.08 0.69
C GLU A 178 11.43 -52.79 -0.54
N HIS A 179 10.81 -52.52 -1.70
CA HIS A 179 11.53 -52.29 -2.95
C HIS A 179 12.01 -50.84 -3.10
N ASP A 180 13.10 -50.66 -3.82
CA ASP A 180 13.63 -49.35 -4.20
C ASP A 180 12.69 -48.61 -5.17
N VAL A 181 12.69 -47.28 -5.13
CA VAL A 181 11.85 -46.44 -5.99
C VAL A 181 12.27 -46.51 -7.46
N VAL A 182 11.28 -46.75 -8.34
CA VAL A 182 11.45 -46.62 -9.79
C VAL A 182 11.09 -45.21 -10.24
N PHE A 183 12.03 -44.53 -10.90
CA PHE A 183 11.91 -43.17 -11.38
C PHE A 183 11.87 -43.11 -12.91
N HIS A 184 10.77 -42.61 -13.46
CA HIS A 184 10.52 -42.59 -14.92
C HIS A 184 10.75 -41.22 -15.58
N LYS A 185 11.30 -40.24 -14.84
CA LYS A 185 11.66 -38.92 -15.38
C LYS A 185 13.16 -38.85 -15.64
N GLY A 186 13.62 -37.86 -16.41
CA GLY A 186 15.05 -37.65 -16.64
C GLY A 186 15.80 -37.34 -15.34
N LEU A 187 17.06 -37.78 -15.24
CA LEU A 187 17.91 -37.66 -14.04
C LEU A 187 18.05 -36.22 -13.52
N HIS A 188 17.91 -35.20 -14.37
CA HIS A 188 17.89 -33.78 -13.97
C HIS A 188 16.75 -33.42 -13.00
N ASN A 189 15.67 -34.21 -12.97
CA ASN A 189 14.54 -34.02 -12.06
C ASN A 189 14.67 -34.81 -10.74
N LEU A 190 15.73 -35.59 -10.56
CA LEU A 190 15.93 -36.42 -9.36
C LEU A 190 16.04 -35.57 -8.09
N GLN A 191 16.66 -34.39 -8.16
CA GLN A 191 16.79 -33.45 -7.04
C GLN A 191 15.43 -32.92 -6.55
N SER A 192 14.42 -32.89 -7.43
CA SER A 192 13.05 -32.49 -7.11
C SER A 192 12.14 -33.69 -6.77
N TYR A 193 12.71 -34.89 -6.61
CA TYR A 193 11.93 -36.08 -6.30
C TYR A 193 11.24 -35.94 -4.95
N SER A 194 9.92 -36.06 -4.96
CA SER A 194 9.08 -36.21 -3.77
C SER A 194 8.15 -37.40 -4.01
N HIS A 195 7.86 -38.15 -2.95
CA HIS A 195 6.86 -39.22 -2.98
C HIS A 195 5.45 -38.72 -3.33
N ASP A 196 5.22 -37.41 -3.27
CA ASP A 196 3.96 -36.76 -3.62
C ASP A 196 3.89 -36.30 -5.08
N LEU A 197 4.96 -36.50 -5.87
CA LEU A 197 4.96 -36.18 -7.30
C LEU A 197 3.88 -36.95 -8.05
N GLY A 198 2.88 -36.24 -8.57
CA GLY A 198 1.77 -36.80 -9.34
C GLY A 198 0.57 -37.23 -8.50
N LYS A 199 0.59 -37.05 -7.17
CA LYS A 199 -0.62 -37.15 -6.35
C LYS A 199 -1.53 -35.95 -6.64
N GLU A 200 -2.83 -36.18 -6.74
CA GLU A 200 -3.81 -35.10 -6.82
C GLU A 200 -3.78 -34.31 -5.51
N THR A 201 -3.52 -33.00 -5.59
CA THR A 201 -3.51 -32.13 -4.42
C THR A 201 -4.93 -32.01 -3.88
N HIS A 202 -5.16 -32.39 -2.63
CA HIS A 202 -6.46 -32.21 -1.99
C HIS A 202 -6.81 -30.72 -1.92
N ARG A 203 -7.99 -30.35 -2.42
CA ARG A 203 -8.46 -28.96 -2.43
C ARG A 203 -8.52 -28.43 -0.99
N VAL A 204 -7.67 -27.47 -0.66
CA VAL A 204 -7.76 -26.77 0.62
C VAL A 204 -9.04 -25.93 0.60
N PRO A 205 -9.91 -26.02 1.63
CA PRO A 205 -11.10 -25.18 1.72
C PRO A 205 -10.71 -23.70 1.62
N ARG A 206 -11.46 -22.92 0.82
CA ARG A 206 -11.16 -21.51 0.49
C ARG A 206 -10.94 -20.61 1.71
N ARG A 207 -11.54 -20.95 2.86
CA ARG A 207 -11.35 -20.31 4.18
C ARG A 207 -9.91 -20.37 4.71
N ARG A 208 -9.16 -21.42 4.37
CA ARG A 208 -7.78 -21.65 4.85
C ARG A 208 -6.74 -21.16 3.85
N TRP A 209 -7.16 -20.52 2.76
CA TRP A 209 -6.22 -19.91 1.84
C TRP A 209 -5.61 -18.70 2.53
N ALA A 210 -4.29 -18.60 2.49
CA ALA A 210 -3.66 -17.31 2.74
C ALA A 210 -4.28 -16.29 1.77
N PRO A 211 -4.52 -15.04 2.20
CA PRO A 211 -4.87 -13.98 1.28
C PRO A 211 -3.89 -14.00 0.10
N PRO A 212 -4.35 -13.91 -1.16
CA PRO A 212 -3.45 -13.76 -2.29
C PRO A 212 -2.47 -12.62 -1.97
N GLU A 213 -1.17 -12.89 -2.07
CA GLU A 213 -0.16 -11.84 -2.03
C GLU A 213 -0.62 -10.75 -3.02
N PRO A 214 -0.82 -9.50 -2.58
CA PRO A 214 -1.19 -8.44 -3.50
C PRO A 214 -0.12 -8.39 -4.57
N GLY A 215 -0.53 -8.58 -5.83
CA GLY A 215 0.38 -8.44 -6.96
C GLY A 215 1.08 -7.08 -6.93
N PRO A 216 2.20 -6.90 -7.66
CA PRO A 216 2.90 -5.63 -7.68
C PRO A 216 1.91 -4.51 -8.01
N PRO A 217 1.81 -3.47 -7.17
CA PRO A 217 0.83 -2.42 -7.35
C PRO A 217 1.05 -1.76 -8.72
N ARG A 218 -0.03 -1.62 -9.48
CA ARG A 218 0.00 -0.93 -10.76
C ARG A 218 0.48 0.51 -10.53
N ARG A 219 1.56 0.92 -11.21
CA ARG A 219 2.07 2.30 -11.15
C ARG A 219 1.28 3.17 -12.15
N SER A 220 0.75 4.30 -11.69
CA SER A 220 0.12 5.30 -12.56
C SER A 220 1.12 5.94 -13.54
N ALA A 221 0.59 6.49 -14.64
CA ALA A 221 1.37 7.23 -15.60
C ALA A 221 2.15 8.38 -14.93
N ARG A 222 3.37 8.66 -15.42
CA ARG A 222 4.31 9.59 -14.76
C ARG A 222 3.77 11.02 -14.65
N ASN A 223 3.10 11.51 -15.68
CA ASN A 223 2.46 12.83 -15.67
C ASN A 223 1.38 12.94 -14.58
N VAL A 224 0.56 11.89 -14.40
CA VAL A 224 -0.45 11.84 -13.33
C VAL A 224 0.23 11.86 -11.96
N ARG A 225 1.30 11.08 -11.77
CA ARG A 225 2.05 11.07 -10.50
C ARG A 225 2.71 12.41 -10.19
N LEU A 226 3.25 13.12 -11.19
CA LEU A 226 3.82 14.46 -11.02
C LEU A 226 2.75 15.47 -10.60
N PHE A 227 1.60 15.47 -11.27
CA PHE A 227 0.44 16.29 -10.90
C PHE A 227 0.01 16.00 -9.46
N LEU A 228 -0.23 14.73 -9.12
CA LEU A 228 -0.66 14.31 -7.77
C LEU A 228 0.37 14.71 -6.70
N SER A 229 1.66 14.63 -7.02
CA SER A 229 2.73 15.04 -6.10
C SER A 229 2.77 16.55 -5.88
N SER A 230 2.51 17.36 -6.92
CA SER A 230 2.32 18.82 -6.81
C SER A 230 1.09 19.14 -5.98
N PHE A 231 -0.04 18.48 -6.26
CA PHE A 231 -1.27 18.64 -5.50
C PHE A 231 -1.07 18.35 -4.01
N CYS A 232 -0.42 17.23 -3.67
CA CYS A 232 -0.12 16.87 -2.28
C CYS A 232 0.68 17.95 -1.56
N GLN A 233 1.64 18.57 -2.24
CA GLN A 233 2.46 19.63 -1.66
C GLN A 233 1.60 20.86 -1.36
N ASP A 234 0.88 21.37 -2.36
CA ASP A 234 0.00 22.54 -2.19
C ASP A 234 -1.05 22.30 -1.09
N PHE A 235 -1.62 21.09 -1.07
CA PHE A 235 -2.63 20.67 -0.11
C PHE A 235 -2.08 20.63 1.32
N LEU A 236 -0.87 20.10 1.54
CA LEU A 236 -0.22 20.11 2.85
C LEU A 236 0.12 21.54 3.30
N GLU A 237 0.55 22.40 2.39
CA GLU A 237 0.92 23.77 2.69
C GLU A 237 -0.27 24.66 3.06
N SER A 238 -1.43 24.48 2.39
CA SER A 238 -2.53 25.44 2.48
C SER A 238 -3.83 24.90 3.09
N CYS A 239 -4.06 23.59 3.07
CA CYS A 239 -5.39 23.02 3.29
C CYS A 239 -5.45 21.99 4.42
N TYR A 240 -4.42 21.13 4.55
CA TYR A 240 -4.47 19.91 5.35
C TYR A 240 -4.88 20.13 6.81
N ASN A 241 -4.16 20.99 7.54
CA ASN A 241 -4.44 21.22 8.97
C ASN A 241 -5.88 21.71 9.20
N ARG A 242 -6.36 22.65 8.36
CA ARG A 242 -7.72 23.18 8.46
C ARG A 242 -8.76 22.11 8.16
N LEU A 243 -8.60 21.39 7.06
CA LEU A 243 -9.55 20.36 6.64
C LEU A 243 -9.64 19.23 7.68
N MET A 244 -8.50 18.73 8.17
CA MET A 244 -8.45 17.66 9.16
C MET A 244 -9.04 18.07 10.50
N LEU A 245 -8.86 19.33 10.92
CA LEU A 245 -9.50 19.88 12.12
C LEU A 245 -11.02 19.88 11.98
N LEU A 246 -11.53 20.40 10.86
CA LEU A 246 -12.97 20.50 10.58
C LEU A 246 -13.63 19.12 10.51
N VAL A 247 -13.04 18.19 9.76
CA VAL A 247 -13.56 16.83 9.64
C VAL A 247 -13.59 16.13 10.99
N LYS A 248 -12.52 16.24 11.79
CA LYS A 248 -12.50 15.65 13.14
C LYS A 248 -13.60 16.22 14.04
N ASP A 249 -13.83 17.53 14.00
CA ASP A 249 -14.90 18.18 14.79
C ASP A 249 -16.30 17.73 14.33
N GLN A 250 -16.53 17.63 13.02
CA GLN A 250 -17.78 17.09 12.45
C GLN A 250 -18.02 15.63 12.86
N LEU A 251 -17.00 14.77 12.78
CA LEU A 251 -17.09 13.36 13.20
C LEU A 251 -17.38 13.21 14.71
N LEU A 252 -16.90 14.13 15.55
CA LEU A 252 -17.16 14.11 16.98
C LEU A 252 -18.58 14.59 17.34
N ARG A 253 -19.09 15.62 16.66
CA ARG A 253 -20.40 16.24 16.94
C ARG A 253 -21.56 15.46 16.34
N GLU A 254 -21.40 14.95 15.12
CA GLU A 254 -22.49 14.42 14.30
C GLU A 254 -22.57 12.89 14.33
N LYS A 255 -22.34 12.26 15.49
CA LYS A 255 -22.41 10.79 15.63
C LYS A 255 -23.71 10.13 15.17
N ALA A 256 -24.79 10.91 15.01
CA ALA A 256 -26.08 10.45 14.50
C ALA A 256 -26.07 10.22 12.98
N GLN A 257 -25.28 11.00 12.25
CA GLN A 257 -25.00 10.77 10.84
C GLN A 257 -23.84 9.76 10.82
N GLN A 258 -24.08 8.56 10.29
CA GLN A 258 -23.06 7.50 10.23
C GLN A 258 -21.99 7.85 9.17
N HIS A 259 -21.33 8.99 9.34
CA HIS A 259 -20.25 9.47 8.50
C HIS A 259 -19.12 8.46 8.48
N ASP A 260 -18.52 8.27 7.31
CA ASP A 260 -17.45 7.29 7.14
C ASP A 260 -16.10 7.89 7.58
N GLU A 261 -15.74 7.62 8.82
CA GLU A 261 -14.51 8.08 9.45
C GLU A 261 -13.25 7.40 8.85
N THR A 262 -13.43 6.36 8.01
CA THR A 262 -12.30 5.63 7.41
C THR A 262 -11.47 6.52 6.47
N TYR A 263 -12.08 7.53 5.84
CA TYR A 263 -11.36 8.50 5.02
C TYR A 263 -10.43 9.39 5.85
N TYR A 264 -10.83 9.78 7.06
CA TYR A 264 -9.97 10.51 7.99
C TYR A 264 -8.74 9.70 8.40
N LEU A 265 -8.94 8.42 8.74
CA LEU A 265 -7.87 7.51 9.11
C LEU A 265 -6.91 7.27 7.94
N TRP A 266 -7.47 7.03 6.76
CA TRP A 266 -6.69 6.84 5.53
C TRP A 266 -5.87 8.08 5.18
N ALA A 267 -6.49 9.27 5.18
CA ALA A 267 -5.83 10.53 4.87
C ALA A 267 -4.72 10.87 5.88
N THR A 268 -4.96 10.60 7.17
CA THR A 268 -3.92 10.74 8.21
C THR A 268 -2.71 9.89 7.87
N ALA A 269 -2.90 8.60 7.58
CA ALA A 269 -1.80 7.70 7.23
C ALA A 269 -1.08 8.13 5.94
N PHE A 270 -1.82 8.54 4.91
CA PHE A 270 -1.25 8.86 3.60
C PHE A 270 -0.46 10.17 3.60
N PHE A 271 -1.08 11.27 4.03
CA PHE A 271 -0.46 12.59 3.94
C PHE A 271 0.70 12.78 4.93
N MET A 272 0.64 12.12 6.09
CA MET A 272 1.77 12.12 7.03
C MET A 272 2.96 11.32 6.49
N ALA A 273 2.72 10.16 5.88
CA ALA A 273 3.77 9.39 5.21
C ALA A 273 4.41 10.18 4.06
N PHE A 274 3.61 10.92 3.28
CA PHE A 274 4.10 11.79 2.21
C PHE A 274 4.97 12.93 2.76
N ASN A 275 4.50 13.62 3.81
CA ASN A 275 5.26 14.69 4.46
C ASN A 275 6.60 14.18 5.01
N ARG A 276 6.61 13.00 5.64
CA ARG A 276 7.82 12.34 6.12
C ARG A 276 8.79 12.02 4.97
N GLY A 277 8.29 11.51 3.84
CA GLY A 277 9.10 11.17 2.67
C GLY A 277 9.76 12.37 1.97
N ARG A 278 9.19 13.57 2.09
CA ARG A 278 9.70 14.80 1.44
C ARG A 278 10.65 15.64 2.30
N GLY A 279 10.97 15.19 3.51
CA GLY A 279 11.71 15.97 4.50
C GLY A 279 10.73 16.58 5.48
N PHE A 280 10.46 15.81 6.54
CA PHE A 280 9.44 16.08 7.54
C PHE A 280 9.42 17.55 8.01
N ARG A 281 8.27 18.20 7.83
CA ARG A 281 7.97 19.53 8.39
C ARG A 281 6.79 19.42 9.35
N ALA A 282 7.03 19.67 10.63
CA ALA A 282 6.01 19.53 11.67
C ALA A 282 4.84 20.53 11.51
N GLU A 283 5.12 21.73 10.99
CA GLU A 283 4.14 22.80 10.78
C GLU A 283 2.95 22.35 9.90
N LEU A 284 3.25 21.59 8.84
CA LEU A 284 2.29 21.18 7.81
C LEU A 284 1.28 20.14 8.29
N VAL A 285 1.60 19.41 9.36
CA VAL A 285 0.78 18.30 9.90
C VAL A 285 0.50 18.46 11.39
N SER A 286 0.59 19.68 11.90
CA SER A 286 0.42 20.00 13.32
C SER A 286 -0.93 19.58 13.90
N GLU A 287 -1.99 19.55 13.08
CA GLU A 287 -3.33 19.13 13.53
C GLU A 287 -3.43 17.63 13.85
N THR A 288 -2.70 16.79 13.12
CA THR A 288 -2.74 15.32 13.27
C THR A 288 -1.59 14.78 14.12
N VAL A 289 -0.56 15.58 14.39
CA VAL A 289 0.59 15.24 15.23
C VAL A 289 0.45 15.86 16.62
N GLY A 290 -0.65 15.55 17.31
CA GLY A 290 -0.90 16.04 18.67
C GLY A 290 -1.61 15.02 19.55
N VAL A 291 -1.53 15.19 20.87
CA VAL A 291 -2.12 14.25 21.87
C VAL A 291 -3.60 13.97 21.59
N ARG A 292 -4.35 15.01 21.20
CA ARG A 292 -5.78 14.88 20.83
C ARG A 292 -6.01 13.95 19.63
N ALA A 293 -5.13 13.99 18.63
CA ALA A 293 -5.23 13.13 17.45
C ALA A 293 -4.86 11.68 17.78
N PHE A 294 -3.82 11.46 18.59
CA PHE A 294 -3.46 10.14 19.12
C PHE A 294 -4.63 9.50 19.87
N HIS A 295 -5.21 10.23 20.82
CA HIS A 295 -6.34 9.74 21.59
C HIS A 295 -7.56 9.45 20.72
N PHE A 296 -7.86 10.31 19.74
CA PHE A 296 -8.96 10.10 18.79
C PHE A 296 -8.79 8.79 18.01
N ILE A 297 -7.60 8.54 17.44
CA ILE A 297 -7.35 7.30 16.69
C ILE A 297 -7.34 6.07 17.61
N GLU A 298 -6.81 6.18 18.82
CA GLU A 298 -6.81 5.11 19.82
C GLU A 298 -8.23 4.71 20.25
N GLN A 299 -9.12 5.69 20.46
CA GLN A 299 -10.53 5.45 20.73
C GLN A 299 -11.22 4.70 19.59
N HIS A 300 -11.00 5.13 18.33
CA HIS A 300 -11.55 4.45 17.17
C HIS A 300 -10.98 3.02 17.01
N LEU A 301 -9.67 2.84 17.22
CA LEU A 301 -9.02 1.53 17.16
C LEU A 301 -9.62 0.56 18.19
N THR A 302 -9.81 1.01 19.43
CA THR A 302 -10.41 0.23 20.51
C THR A 302 -11.86 -0.12 20.18
N ASN A 303 -12.65 0.86 19.72
CA ASN A 303 -14.04 0.64 19.32
C ASN A 303 -14.15 -0.39 18.18
N TYR A 304 -13.32 -0.32 17.13
CA TYR A 304 -13.36 -1.33 16.06
C TYR A 304 -12.94 -2.71 16.52
N TYR A 305 -11.99 -2.79 17.44
CA TYR A 305 -11.57 -4.05 18.03
C TYR A 305 -12.72 -4.70 18.81
N GLU A 306 -13.40 -3.93 19.67
CA GLU A 306 -14.57 -4.40 20.42
C GLU A 306 -15.70 -4.81 19.48
N MET A 307 -16.03 -3.98 18.47
CA MET A 307 -17.08 -4.28 17.50
C MET A 307 -16.77 -5.51 16.65
N ALA A 308 -15.51 -5.76 16.28
CA ALA A 308 -15.11 -6.97 15.56
C ALA A 308 -15.30 -8.25 16.39
N LEU A 309 -15.21 -8.16 17.73
CA LEU A 309 -15.42 -9.27 18.65
C LEU A 309 -16.92 -9.53 18.92
N MET A 310 -17.70 -8.45 19.06
CA MET A 310 -19.13 -8.53 19.40
C MET A 310 -19.98 -8.85 18.17
N ASP A 311 -19.76 -8.16 17.05
CA ASP A 311 -20.51 -8.34 15.81
C ASP A 311 -19.79 -9.29 14.85
N LYS A 312 -20.00 -10.59 15.08
CA LYS A 312 -19.43 -11.66 14.25
C LYS A 312 -19.94 -11.64 12.81
N LYS A 313 -21.07 -10.97 12.50
CA LYS A 313 -21.62 -10.91 11.14
C LYS A 313 -20.82 -9.96 10.27
N GLU A 314 -20.47 -8.79 10.80
CA GLU A 314 -19.69 -7.76 10.11
C GLU A 314 -18.21 -7.73 10.55
N ALA A 315 -17.71 -8.78 11.20
CA ALA A 315 -16.33 -8.84 11.71
C ALA A 315 -15.27 -8.51 10.64
N ALA A 316 -15.50 -8.91 9.38
CA ALA A 316 -14.59 -8.57 8.28
C ALA A 316 -14.59 -7.06 7.95
N THR A 317 -15.74 -6.40 8.06
CA THR A 317 -15.89 -4.96 7.86
C THR A 317 -15.22 -4.19 8.99
N TRP A 318 -15.45 -4.61 10.24
CA TRP A 318 -14.77 -4.05 11.42
C TRP A 318 -13.26 -4.26 11.37
N ALA A 319 -12.78 -5.43 10.94
CA ALA A 319 -11.36 -5.69 10.75
C ALA A 319 -10.73 -4.77 9.69
N ARG A 320 -11.44 -4.45 8.59
CA ARG A 320 -10.96 -3.48 7.59
C ARG A 320 -10.85 -2.06 8.17
N ARG A 321 -11.83 -1.62 8.95
CA ARG A 321 -11.79 -0.33 9.66
C ARG A 321 -10.64 -0.28 10.68
N MET A 322 -10.50 -1.34 11.47
CA MET A 322 -9.41 -1.50 12.44
C MET A 322 -8.03 -1.44 11.76
N HIS A 323 -7.86 -2.06 10.59
CA HIS A 323 -6.62 -2.01 9.82
C HIS A 323 -6.25 -0.59 9.38
N LEU A 324 -7.24 0.21 8.97
CA LEU A 324 -7.01 1.63 8.63
C LEU A 324 -6.62 2.45 9.86
N ALA A 325 -7.29 2.25 10.99
CA ALA A 325 -6.93 2.90 12.25
C ALA A 325 -5.50 2.53 12.69
N LEU A 326 -5.14 1.25 12.59
CA LEU A 326 -3.80 0.78 12.92
C LEU A 326 -2.73 1.38 12.00
N LYS A 327 -2.99 1.47 10.69
CA LYS A 327 -2.09 2.15 9.75
C LYS A 327 -1.89 3.63 10.08
N ALA A 328 -2.97 4.33 10.42
CA ALA A 328 -2.89 5.74 10.84
C ALA A 328 -2.06 5.87 12.12
N TYR A 329 -2.32 5.03 13.13
CA TYR A 329 -1.58 5.03 14.38
C TYR A 329 -0.08 4.69 14.19
N GLN A 330 0.25 3.74 13.32
CA GLN A 330 1.63 3.42 12.95
C GLN A 330 2.34 4.64 12.34
N GLU A 331 1.66 5.39 11.47
CA GLU A 331 2.25 6.58 10.87
C GLU A 331 2.40 7.74 11.86
N LEU A 332 1.47 7.88 12.81
CA LEU A 332 1.65 8.81 13.94
C LEU A 332 2.92 8.50 14.73
N LEU A 333 3.15 7.22 15.07
CA LEU A 333 4.35 6.79 15.81
C LEU A 333 5.64 7.03 15.02
N ARG A 334 5.66 6.70 13.72
CA ARG A 334 6.81 6.98 12.85
C ARG A 334 7.10 8.47 12.73
N THR A 335 6.05 9.29 12.70
CA THR A 335 6.21 10.75 12.65
C THR A 335 6.81 11.30 13.93
N VAL A 336 6.36 10.82 15.11
CA VAL A 336 6.94 11.19 16.41
C VAL A 336 8.42 10.78 16.50
N GLN A 337 8.80 9.64 15.91
CA GLN A 337 10.21 9.24 15.86
C GLN A 337 11.07 10.17 14.98
N GLU A 338 10.52 10.67 13.87
CA GLU A 338 11.23 11.68 13.07
C GLU A 338 11.24 13.06 13.74
N MET A 339 10.25 13.39 14.56
CA MET A 339 10.28 14.60 15.40
C MET A 339 11.45 14.57 16.38
N ASP A 340 11.80 13.42 16.96
CA ASP A 340 12.96 13.30 17.87
C ASP A 340 14.29 13.61 17.17
N ARG A 341 14.39 13.22 15.90
CA ARG A 341 15.58 13.40 15.06
C ARG A 341 15.66 14.79 14.45
N SER A 342 14.60 15.59 14.58
CA SER A 342 14.54 16.93 14.00
C SER A 342 15.55 17.88 14.65
N PRO A 343 16.11 18.84 13.89
CA PRO A 343 17.07 19.80 14.42
C PRO A 343 16.44 20.82 15.38
N GLU A 344 15.13 21.02 15.30
CA GLU A 344 14.42 22.05 16.06
C GLU A 344 14.09 21.57 17.48
N PRO A 345 14.46 22.34 18.54
CA PRO A 345 14.19 21.94 19.92
C PRO A 345 12.68 21.89 20.23
N ALA A 346 11.88 22.84 19.74
CA ALA A 346 10.44 22.90 20.01
C ALA A 346 9.68 21.65 19.52
N VAL A 347 10.09 21.11 18.36
CA VAL A 347 9.52 19.88 17.79
C VAL A 347 9.91 18.65 18.62
N ARG A 348 11.15 18.60 19.11
CA ARG A 348 11.61 17.54 20.01
C ARG A 348 10.90 17.57 21.35
N ASP A 349 10.71 18.74 21.93
CA ASP A 349 9.98 18.91 23.20
C ASP A 349 8.52 18.46 23.05
N SER A 350 7.89 18.82 21.92
CA SER A 350 6.53 18.37 21.58
C SER A 350 6.44 16.84 21.45
N SER A 351 7.45 16.19 20.86
CA SER A 351 7.54 14.73 20.79
C SER A 351 7.59 14.10 22.19
N GLN A 352 8.39 14.65 23.11
CA GLN A 352 8.50 14.13 24.48
C GLN A 352 7.17 14.23 25.23
N VAL A 353 6.42 15.33 25.07
CA VAL A 353 5.08 15.48 25.66
C VAL A 353 4.10 14.45 25.11
N ILE A 354 4.11 14.22 23.79
CA ILE A 354 3.24 13.22 23.17
C ILE A 354 3.57 11.82 23.70
N LYS A 355 4.86 11.48 23.87
CA LYS A 355 5.31 10.20 24.41
C LYS A 355 4.92 10.00 25.87
N SER A 356 5.09 11.03 26.71
CA SER A 356 4.72 10.92 28.13
C SER A 356 3.22 10.63 28.27
N GLU A 357 2.38 11.37 27.55
CA GLU A 357 0.92 11.20 27.62
C GLU A 357 0.44 9.89 26.99
N SER A 358 1.02 9.45 25.87
CA SER A 358 0.68 8.15 25.26
C SER A 358 1.18 6.94 26.07
N SER A 359 2.28 7.08 26.81
CA SER A 359 2.72 6.05 27.77
C SER A 359 1.82 5.99 29.02
N LEU A 360 1.21 7.13 29.38
CA LEU A 360 0.23 7.23 30.46
C LEU A 360 -1.12 6.60 30.06
N SER A 361 -1.58 6.77 28.81
CA SER A 361 -2.82 6.09 28.35
C SER A 361 -2.69 4.56 28.38
N ALA A 362 -1.50 4.01 28.06
CA ALA A 362 -1.22 2.58 28.19
C ALA A 362 -1.20 2.07 29.65
N SER A 363 -1.00 2.95 30.63
CA SER A 363 -0.97 2.61 32.06
C SER A 363 -2.28 2.90 32.81
N ILE A 364 -3.22 3.64 32.20
CA ILE A 364 -4.58 3.89 32.73
C ILE A 364 -5.58 2.92 32.08
N CYS A 365 -5.26 1.62 32.11
CA CYS A 365 -6.24 0.55 31.94
C CYS A 365 -6.60 0.01 33.34
N PRO A 366 -7.72 0.44 33.96
CA PRO A 366 -8.12 -0.06 35.26
C PRO A 366 -8.88 -1.40 35.08
N SER A 367 -8.17 -2.46 34.69
CA SER A 367 -8.55 -3.84 35.03
C SER A 367 -7.44 -4.82 34.63
N PRO A 368 -7.16 -5.85 35.43
CA PRO A 368 -6.22 -6.90 35.06
C PRO A 368 -6.90 -7.81 34.04
N CYS A 369 -6.82 -7.46 32.76
CA CYS A 369 -7.22 -8.35 31.67
C CYS A 369 -6.10 -9.37 31.37
N PRO A 370 -6.45 -10.63 31.09
CA PRO A 370 -5.50 -11.75 31.05
C PRO A 370 -4.46 -11.58 29.93
N SER A 371 -3.29 -12.14 30.22
CA SER A 371 -1.95 -12.08 29.60
C SER A 371 -1.78 -12.25 28.07
N THR A 372 -2.75 -11.87 27.24
CA THR A 372 -2.65 -11.93 25.77
C THR A 372 -2.83 -10.58 25.08
N HIS A 373 -3.30 -9.54 25.78
CA HIS A 373 -3.64 -8.24 25.17
C HIS A 373 -2.47 -7.23 25.14
N THR A 374 -1.48 -7.36 26.01
CA THR A 374 -0.24 -6.54 25.99
C THR A 374 0.67 -6.84 24.79
N SER A 375 0.45 -7.95 24.09
CA SER A 375 1.32 -8.38 22.99
C SER A 375 1.19 -7.56 21.72
N ILE A 376 0.06 -6.89 21.47
CA ILE A 376 -0.15 -6.14 20.22
C ILE A 376 0.56 -4.79 20.27
N CYS A 377 0.46 -4.05 21.39
CA CYS A 377 1.18 -2.80 21.59
C CYS A 377 2.70 -3.00 21.63
N LEU A 378 3.18 -4.05 22.30
CA LEU A 378 4.62 -4.37 22.33
C LEU A 378 5.14 -4.88 20.98
N SER A 379 4.38 -5.66 20.23
CA SER A 379 4.80 -6.17 18.90
C SER A 379 4.96 -5.04 17.86
N VAL A 380 4.07 -4.03 17.91
CA VAL A 380 4.18 -2.84 17.05
C VAL A 380 5.37 -1.96 17.46
N CYS A 381 5.63 -1.79 18.75
CA CYS A 381 6.81 -1.03 19.21
C CYS A 381 8.15 -1.75 18.95
N LEU A 382 8.19 -3.08 19.08
CA LEU A 382 9.40 -3.90 18.84
C LEU A 382 9.76 -4.01 17.36
N SER A 383 8.79 -3.98 16.45
CA SER A 383 9.04 -4.02 15.00
C SER A 383 9.68 -2.73 14.45
N VAL A 384 9.73 -1.65 15.23
CA VAL A 384 10.31 -0.36 14.82
C VAL A 384 11.78 -0.21 15.28
N HIS A 385 12.27 -1.10 16.16
CA HIS A 385 13.63 -1.04 16.70
C HIS A 385 14.66 -1.90 15.96
N THR A 386 14.31 -2.50 14.82
CA THR A 386 15.24 -3.32 14.03
C THR A 386 15.59 -2.63 12.71
N ASP A 387 16.70 -1.90 12.69
CA ASP A 387 17.41 -1.55 11.46
C ASP A 387 17.79 -2.84 10.71
N PRO A 388 17.52 -2.96 9.40
CA PRO A 388 18.03 -4.09 8.62
C PRO A 388 19.49 -3.78 8.26
N THR A 389 20.41 -4.16 9.14
CA THR A 389 21.81 -4.32 8.71
C THR A 389 21.89 -5.52 7.77
N PRO A 390 22.52 -5.40 6.58
CA PRO A 390 22.63 -6.51 5.65
C PRO A 390 23.52 -7.59 6.26
N PRO A 391 23.15 -8.88 6.21
CA PRO A 391 23.99 -9.94 6.75
C PRO A 391 25.27 -10.05 5.90
N HIS A 392 26.41 -9.77 6.53
CA HIS A 392 27.72 -10.15 6.01
C HIS A 392 27.76 -11.67 5.78
N PRO A 393 28.37 -12.15 4.67
CA PRO A 393 28.46 -13.57 4.40
C PRO A 393 29.46 -14.22 5.35
N HIS A 394 28.97 -15.04 6.28
CA HIS A 394 29.84 -15.90 7.06
C HIS A 394 30.50 -16.98 6.18
N PRO A 395 31.77 -17.32 6.45
CA PRO A 395 32.59 -18.18 5.61
C PRO A 395 32.14 -19.64 5.68
N ARG A 396 32.20 -20.33 4.53
CA ARG A 396 31.92 -21.76 4.40
C ARG A 396 32.90 -22.57 5.27
N PRO A 397 32.46 -23.63 5.97
CA PRO A 397 33.36 -24.50 6.69
C PRO A 397 34.21 -25.32 5.71
N HIS A 398 35.53 -25.31 5.97
CA HIS A 398 36.51 -26.18 5.33
C HIS A 398 36.17 -27.65 5.58
N LEU A 399 35.94 -28.42 4.51
CA LEU A 399 35.94 -29.87 4.57
C LEU A 399 37.39 -30.35 4.54
N LEU A 400 37.74 -31.05 5.62
CA LEU A 400 38.99 -31.79 5.80
C LEU A 400 39.22 -32.76 4.64
N SER A 401 40.45 -32.71 4.13
CA SER A 401 41.00 -33.66 3.18
C SER A 401 41.47 -34.89 3.95
N ASP A 402 40.74 -36.00 3.84
CA ASP A 402 41.25 -37.32 4.19
C ASP A 402 41.67 -38.07 2.93
N GLY A 403 42.91 -38.54 2.96
CA GLY A 403 43.66 -39.09 1.82
C GLY A 403 43.18 -40.46 1.38
N VAL A 404 43.27 -40.68 0.06
CA VAL A 404 43.29 -42.01 -0.55
C VAL A 404 44.74 -42.31 -0.97
N PRO A 405 45.35 -43.42 -0.52
CA PRO A 405 46.67 -43.82 -1.00
C PRO A 405 46.57 -44.66 -2.28
N GLY A 406 47.41 -44.33 -3.26
CA GLY A 406 48.18 -45.30 -4.04
C GLY A 406 47.47 -46.03 -5.19
N ALA A 407 47.70 -45.55 -6.42
CA ALA A 407 47.89 -46.41 -7.59
C ALA A 407 48.84 -45.73 -8.59
N ALA A 408 50.04 -46.29 -8.71
CA ALA A 408 51.09 -45.88 -9.65
C ALA A 408 50.76 -46.33 -11.11
N PRO A 409 51.46 -45.77 -12.12
CA PRO A 409 50.97 -45.71 -13.50
C PRO A 409 51.33 -46.98 -14.29
N ARG A 410 50.43 -47.43 -15.17
CA ARG A 410 50.75 -48.44 -16.19
C ARG A 410 51.00 -47.77 -17.53
N ALA A 411 52.24 -47.95 -17.99
CA ALA A 411 52.75 -47.61 -19.31
C ALA A 411 51.99 -48.35 -20.42
N LEU A 412 51.82 -47.65 -21.54
CA LEU A 412 51.41 -48.18 -22.84
C LEU A 412 52.55 -49.04 -23.43
N PRO A 413 52.26 -50.17 -24.09
CA PRO A 413 53.23 -50.80 -24.98
C PRO A 413 53.05 -50.29 -26.42
N GLU A 414 54.14 -49.83 -27.02
CA GLU A 414 54.32 -49.79 -28.47
C GLU A 414 54.29 -51.21 -29.03
N VAL A 415 53.53 -51.46 -30.09
CA VAL A 415 53.95 -52.37 -31.18
C VAL A 415 53.45 -51.80 -32.51
N ARG A 416 54.38 -51.92 -33.47
CA ARG A 416 54.38 -51.56 -34.90
C ARG A 416 53.17 -51.98 -35.73
#